data_AF-A0A1M6YIU9-F1
#
_entry.id   AF-A0A1M6YIU9-F1
#
_cell.length_a   1.000
_cell.length_b   1.000
_cell.length_c   1.000
_cell.angle_alpha   90.00
_cell.angle_beta   90.00
_cell.angle_gamma   90.00
#
_symmetry.space_group_name_H-M   'P 1'
#
loop_
_entity.id
_entity.type
_entity.pdbx_description
1 polymer ?
#
loop_
_entity_poly.entity_id
_entity_poly.type
_entity_poly.pdbx_seq_one_letter_code
_entity_poly.pdbx_strand_id
1 'polypeptide(L)'
;MRSVKPGRGPSLQGAIGSIFAVVFGIFWMVSAAKMGAPTPFVLMGLVFVVIAGSNVIVSLMNATGENRFSLYDITEEGEEPDPLEEVLNKKEKTTEPKEEEERPTETAFCPYCGAKAEKDYAFCRSCGKKL
;
A
#
# COMPACT_ATOMS: atom_id res chain seq x y z
N MET A 1 10.21 -0.13 -12.78
CA MET A 1 9.25 0.75 -12.08
C MET A 1 7.84 0.75 -12.71
N ARG A 2 6.84 0.36 -11.92
CA ARG A 2 5.40 0.55 -12.23
C ARG A 2 4.88 1.74 -11.41
N SER A 3 3.76 2.34 -11.79
CA SER A 3 3.21 3.50 -11.07
C SER A 3 1.70 3.33 -10.84
N VAL A 4 1.23 3.62 -9.63
CA VAL A 4 -0.22 3.69 -9.33
C VAL A 4 -0.66 5.14 -9.43
N LYS A 5 -1.54 5.44 -10.39
CA LYS A 5 -1.98 6.82 -10.64
C LYS A 5 -3.33 7.09 -9.96
N PRO A 6 -3.54 8.27 -9.36
CA PRO A 6 -4.82 8.66 -8.78
C PRO A 6 -5.91 8.77 -9.85
N GLY A 7 -7.16 8.51 -9.45
CA GLY A 7 -8.33 8.76 -10.27
C GLY A 7 -8.52 10.24 -10.58
N ARG A 8 -9.17 10.56 -11.73
CA ARG A 8 -9.42 11.95 -12.13
C ARG A 8 -10.46 12.65 -11.24
N GLY A 9 -11.42 11.90 -10.69
CA GLY A 9 -12.47 12.45 -9.81
C GLY A 9 -11.92 13.13 -8.55
N PRO A 10 -11.11 12.44 -7.71
CA PRO A 10 -10.49 13.05 -6.54
C PRO A 10 -9.61 14.26 -6.86
N SER A 11 -8.85 14.20 -7.96
CA SER A 11 -8.01 15.32 -8.40
C SER A 11 -8.86 16.52 -8.84
N LEU A 12 -9.94 16.29 -9.58
CA LEU A 12 -10.85 17.36 -10.01
C LEU A 12 -11.59 17.98 -8.81
N GLN A 13 -12.05 17.18 -7.84
CA GLN A 13 -12.62 17.69 -6.60
C GLN A 13 -11.61 18.54 -5.83
N GLY A 14 -10.35 18.09 -5.75
CA GLY A 14 -9.26 18.86 -5.16
C GLY A 14 -9.04 20.20 -5.85
N ALA A 15 -9.05 20.23 -7.19
CA ALA A 15 -8.94 21.47 -7.97
C ALA A 15 -10.10 22.44 -7.72
N ILE A 16 -11.35 21.94 -7.76
CA ILE A 16 -12.53 22.76 -7.50
C ILE A 16 -12.49 23.34 -6.08
N GLY A 17 -12.22 22.49 -5.08
CA GLY A 17 -12.15 22.93 -3.68
C GLY A 17 -11.05 23.97 -3.44
N SER A 18 -9.88 23.79 -4.05
CA SER A 18 -8.77 24.73 -3.93
C SER A 18 -9.03 26.06 -4.66
N ILE A 19 -9.74 26.06 -5.81
CA ILE A 19 -10.19 27.30 -6.46
C ILE A 19 -11.13 28.09 -5.53
N PHE A 20 -12.10 27.42 -4.90
CA PHE A 20 -12.98 28.06 -3.92
C PHE A 20 -12.19 28.63 -2.75
N ALA A 21 -11.20 27.89 -2.24
CA ALA A 21 -10.34 28.36 -1.15
C ALA A 21 -9.51 29.60 -1.54
N VAL A 22 -8.99 29.69 -2.77
CA VAL A 22 -8.30 30.89 -3.27
C VAL A 22 -9.24 32.10 -3.28
N VAL A 23 -10.43 31.94 -3.89
CA VAL A 23 -11.42 33.04 -3.98
C VAL A 23 -11.84 33.50 -2.59
N PHE A 24 -12.13 32.55 -1.69
CA PHE A 24 -12.49 32.84 -0.31
C PHE A 24 -11.34 33.51 0.45
N GLY A 25 -10.10 33.04 0.30
CA GLY A 25 -8.93 33.62 0.97
C GLY A 25 -8.69 35.08 0.55
N ILE A 26 -8.84 35.39 -0.74
CA ILE A 26 -8.75 36.78 -1.25
C ILE A 26 -9.87 37.64 -0.64
N PHE A 27 -11.11 37.14 -0.68
CA PHE A 27 -12.25 37.83 -0.09
C PHE A 27 -12.07 38.10 1.41
N TRP A 28 -11.58 37.10 2.15
CA TRP A 28 -11.27 37.20 3.57
C TRP A 28 -10.23 38.27 3.86
N MET A 29 -9.11 38.30 3.11
CA MET A 29 -8.05 39.29 3.31
C MET A 29 -8.58 40.72 3.15
N VAL A 30 -9.35 40.97 2.09
CA VAL A 30 -9.96 42.29 1.84
C VAL A 30 -10.92 42.66 2.96
N SER A 31 -11.75 41.72 3.40
CA SER A 31 -12.73 41.94 4.48
C SER A 31 -12.04 42.22 5.82
N ALA A 32 -11.04 41.42 6.19
CA ALA A 32 -10.26 41.56 7.41
C ALA A 32 -9.49 42.89 7.45
N ALA A 33 -8.87 43.29 6.33
CA ALA A 33 -8.18 44.57 6.23
C ALA A 33 -9.15 45.75 6.43
N LYS A 34 -10.35 45.69 5.83
CA LYS A 34 -11.39 46.71 6.01
C LYS A 34 -11.91 46.82 7.44
N MET A 35 -11.85 45.72 8.21
CA MET A 35 -12.25 45.70 9.63
C MET A 35 -11.15 46.18 10.58
N GLY A 36 -10.00 46.61 10.07
CA GLY A 36 -8.87 47.04 10.91
C GLY A 36 -8.22 45.88 11.67
N ALA A 37 -8.35 44.65 11.15
CA ALA A 37 -7.73 43.49 11.78
C ALA A 37 -6.20 43.65 11.86
N PRO A 38 -5.55 43.10 12.90
CA PRO A 38 -4.10 43.15 13.02
C PRO A 38 -3.41 42.61 11.76
N THR A 39 -2.34 43.27 11.33
CA THR A 39 -1.55 42.90 10.14
C THR A 39 -1.22 41.39 10.03
N PRO A 40 -0.76 40.68 11.08
CA PRO A 40 -0.48 39.24 10.95
C PRO A 40 -1.71 38.40 10.57
N PHE A 41 -2.92 38.81 10.98
CA PHE A 41 -4.16 38.12 10.65
C PHE A 41 -4.53 38.25 9.17
N VAL A 42 -4.25 39.41 8.57
CA VAL A 42 -4.44 39.62 7.12
C VAL A 42 -3.39 38.84 6.33
N LEU A 43 -2.12 38.88 6.76
CA LEU A 43 -1.03 38.15 6.11
C LEU A 43 -1.21 36.62 6.16
N MET A 44 -1.88 36.10 7.19
CA MET A 44 -2.26 34.69 7.24
C MET A 44 -3.05 34.29 5.99
N GLY A 45 -3.98 35.14 5.54
CA GLY A 45 -4.77 34.88 4.33
C GLY A 45 -3.92 34.71 3.06
N LEU A 46 -2.78 35.41 2.96
CA LEU A 46 -1.84 35.27 1.84
C LEU A 46 -1.26 33.85 1.82
N VAL A 47 -0.87 33.33 2.99
CA VAL A 47 -0.34 31.96 3.12
C VAL A 47 -1.37 30.94 2.66
N PHE A 48 -2.64 31.09 3.07
CA PHE A 48 -3.73 30.22 2.61
C PHE A 48 -3.93 30.27 1.10
N VAL A 49 -3.87 31.47 0.49
CA VAL A 49 -4.00 31.62 -0.96
C VAL A 49 -2.84 30.97 -1.71
N VAL A 50 -1.60 31.07 -1.21
CA VAL A 50 -0.44 30.41 -1.82
C VAL A 50 -0.57 28.89 -1.76
N ILE A 51 -0.94 28.35 -0.60
CA ILE A 51 -1.15 26.90 -0.42
C ILE A 51 -2.32 26.42 -1.28
N ALA A 52 -3.43 27.13 -1.31
CA ALA A 52 -4.56 26.77 -2.16
C ALA A 52 -4.18 26.84 -3.64
N GLY A 53 -3.44 27.87 -4.06
CA GLY A 53 -2.94 28.01 -5.43
C GLY A 53 -2.04 26.87 -5.87
N SER A 54 -1.11 26.41 -5.03
CA SER A 54 -0.27 25.24 -5.36
C SER A 54 -1.12 23.97 -5.50
N ASN A 55 -2.14 23.79 -4.65
CA ASN A 55 -3.09 22.68 -4.75
C ASN A 55 -3.92 22.75 -6.04
N VAL A 56 -4.35 23.93 -6.49
CA VAL A 56 -5.03 24.10 -7.79
C VAL A 56 -4.15 23.57 -8.91
N ILE A 57 -2.88 23.99 -8.96
CA ILE A 57 -1.95 23.62 -10.02
C ILE A 57 -1.75 22.10 -10.05
N VAL A 58 -1.37 21.49 -8.93
CA VAL A 58 -1.09 20.04 -8.85
C VAL A 58 -2.35 19.22 -9.14
N SER A 59 -3.49 19.63 -8.60
CA SER A 59 -4.77 18.94 -8.79
C SER A 59 -5.25 19.02 -10.23
N LEU A 60 -5.09 20.17 -10.89
CA LEU A 60 -5.43 20.33 -12.30
C LEU A 60 -4.49 19.50 -13.19
N MET A 61 -3.17 19.54 -12.96
CA MET A 61 -2.22 18.70 -13.68
C MET A 61 -2.59 17.21 -13.59
N ASN A 62 -3.03 16.75 -12.42
CA ASN A 62 -3.48 15.37 -12.23
C ASN A 62 -4.87 15.07 -12.81
N ALA A 63 -5.76 16.05 -12.87
CA ALA A 63 -7.11 15.88 -13.42
C ALA A 63 -7.11 15.87 -14.96
N THR A 64 -6.32 16.75 -15.60
CA THR A 64 -6.34 16.98 -17.05
C THR A 64 -5.13 16.41 -17.80
N GLY A 65 -4.00 16.19 -17.13
CA GLY A 65 -2.77 15.71 -17.75
C GLY A 65 -2.86 14.29 -18.31
N GLU A 66 -2.16 14.05 -19.41
CA GLU A 66 -1.93 12.71 -19.97
C GLU A 66 -1.05 11.89 -19.02
N ASN A 67 0.05 12.49 -18.57
CA ASN A 67 0.98 11.93 -17.60
C ASN A 67 0.74 12.53 -16.22
N ARG A 68 0.12 11.72 -15.35
CA ARG A 68 -0.21 12.08 -13.97
C ARG A 68 0.89 11.63 -13.02
N PHE A 69 1.04 12.34 -11.90
CA PHE A 69 1.94 11.94 -10.83
C PHE A 69 1.50 10.59 -10.24
N SER A 70 2.46 9.73 -9.92
CA SER A 70 2.19 8.50 -9.19
C SER A 70 1.85 8.83 -7.74
N LEU A 71 0.90 8.10 -7.14
CA LEU A 71 0.64 8.16 -5.71
C LEU A 71 1.77 7.49 -4.91
N TYR A 72 2.33 6.44 -5.48
CA TYR A 72 3.35 5.60 -4.85
C TYR A 72 4.50 5.37 -5.80
N ASP A 73 5.72 5.40 -5.27
CA ASP A 73 6.83 4.82 -5.99
C ASP A 73 6.79 3.30 -5.77
N ILE A 74 6.93 2.53 -6.85
CA ILE A 74 6.95 1.07 -6.77
C ILE A 74 8.37 0.65 -7.09
N THR A 75 9.10 0.38 -6.01
CA THR A 75 10.48 -0.09 -6.02
C THR A 75 10.55 -1.56 -6.42
N GLU A 76 11.69 -1.97 -6.98
CA GLU A 76 11.97 -3.37 -7.33
C GLU A 76 12.79 -4.06 -6.23
N GLU A 77 12.85 -5.39 -6.26
CA GLU A 77 13.61 -6.18 -5.27
C GLU A 77 15.08 -5.72 -5.23
N GLY A 78 15.52 -5.27 -4.04
CA GLY A 78 16.89 -4.80 -3.81
C GLY A 78 17.12 -3.29 -3.95
N GLU A 79 16.13 -2.50 -4.39
CA GLU A 79 16.21 -1.03 -4.39
C GLU A 79 15.96 -0.48 -2.97
N GLU A 80 14.87 -0.93 -2.34
CA GLU A 80 14.54 -0.65 -0.94
C GLU A 80 14.06 -1.95 -0.26
N PRO A 81 14.79 -2.50 0.72
CA PRO A 81 14.37 -3.72 1.41
C PRO A 81 13.13 -3.45 2.28
N ASP A 82 12.06 -4.22 2.10
CA ASP A 82 10.85 -4.11 2.93
C ASP A 82 11.12 -4.69 4.33
N PRO A 83 11.00 -3.89 5.42
CA PRO A 83 11.19 -4.39 6.78
C PRO A 83 10.28 -5.57 7.13
N LEU A 84 9.10 -5.65 6.51
CA LEU A 84 8.17 -6.75 6.74
C LEU A 84 8.67 -8.06 6.14
N GLU A 85 9.38 -8.00 5.01
CA GLU A 85 9.97 -9.17 4.36
C GLU A 85 11.03 -9.82 5.26
N GLU A 86 11.88 -9.04 5.92
CA GLU A 86 12.85 -9.56 6.89
C GLU A 86 12.16 -10.25 8.08
N VAL A 87 11.06 -9.67 8.59
CA VAL A 87 10.28 -10.24 9.69
C VAL A 87 9.58 -11.54 9.29
N LEU A 88 9.03 -11.61 8.07
CA LEU A 88 8.42 -12.82 7.53
C LEU A 88 9.45 -13.91 7.30
N ASN A 89 10.57 -13.59 6.64
CA ASN A 89 11.70 -14.50 6.44
C ASN A 89 12.27 -15.01 7.77
N LYS A 90 12.32 -14.17 8.81
CA LYS A 90 12.72 -14.58 10.16
C LYS A 90 11.70 -15.51 10.80
N LYS A 91 10.40 -15.26 10.63
CA LYS A 91 9.34 -16.17 11.11
C LYS A 91 9.42 -17.50 10.39
N GLU A 92 9.58 -17.53 9.07
CA GLU A 92 9.74 -18.77 8.31
C GLU A 92 10.95 -19.57 8.78
N LYS A 93 12.12 -18.93 8.94
CA LYS A 93 13.32 -19.56 9.52
C LYS A 93 13.15 -20.02 10.99
N THR A 94 12.21 -19.43 11.72
CA THR A 94 11.89 -19.85 13.10
C THR A 94 10.81 -20.93 13.14
N THR A 95 10.04 -21.08 12.05
CA THR A 95 8.95 -22.07 11.91
C THR A 95 9.41 -23.29 11.11
N GLU A 96 10.56 -23.24 10.44
CA GLU A 96 11.29 -24.43 10.05
C GLU A 96 11.59 -25.25 11.32
N PRO A 97 11.12 -26.52 11.41
CA PRO A 97 11.57 -27.38 12.47
C PRO A 97 13.07 -27.52 12.33
N LYS A 98 13.80 -27.18 13.40
CA LYS A 98 15.15 -27.67 13.63
C LYS A 98 15.25 -29.10 13.09
N GLU A 99 16.20 -29.32 12.17
CA GLU A 99 16.78 -30.63 11.93
C GLU A 99 17.39 -31.12 13.26
N GLU A 100 16.55 -31.65 14.14
CA GLU A 100 16.92 -32.50 15.25
C GLU A 100 16.41 -33.90 14.91
N GLU A 101 17.37 -34.74 14.48
CA GLU A 101 17.43 -36.19 14.69
C GLU A 101 16.18 -37.04 14.44
N GLU A 102 16.29 -37.88 13.40
CA GLU A 102 15.77 -39.26 13.33
C GLU A 102 14.59 -39.60 14.26
N ARG A 103 13.36 -39.26 13.87
CA ARG A 103 12.18 -40.00 14.32
C ARG A 103 11.24 -40.29 13.17
N PRO A 104 11.05 -41.56 12.77
CA PRO A 104 10.09 -41.90 11.74
C PRO A 104 8.68 -41.73 12.32
N THR A 105 7.99 -40.64 11.97
CA THR A 105 6.58 -40.45 12.32
C THR A 105 5.71 -41.42 11.52
N GLU A 106 5.50 -42.58 12.12
CA GLU A 106 4.50 -43.67 12.09
C GLU A 106 3.30 -43.72 11.13
N THR A 107 3.09 -42.84 10.15
CA THR A 107 1.90 -43.01 9.27
C THR A 107 2.18 -42.63 7.81
N ALA A 108 2.74 -43.56 7.03
CA ALA A 108 2.67 -43.46 5.58
C ALA A 108 1.23 -43.76 5.12
N PHE A 109 0.78 -43.15 4.01
CA PHE A 109 -0.50 -43.46 3.37
C PHE A 109 -0.25 -44.06 1.99
N CYS A 110 -1.09 -45.00 1.57
CA CYS A 110 -0.99 -45.63 0.26
C CYS A 110 -1.26 -44.61 -0.85
N PRO A 111 -0.35 -44.43 -1.83
CA PRO A 111 -0.50 -43.42 -2.89
C PRO A 111 -1.64 -43.74 -3.87
N TYR A 112 -2.18 -44.96 -3.84
CA TYR A 112 -3.21 -45.40 -4.77
C TYR A 112 -4.64 -45.30 -4.23
N CYS A 113 -4.83 -45.37 -2.90
CA CYS A 113 -6.16 -45.39 -2.29
C CYS A 113 -6.29 -44.56 -1.03
N GLY A 114 -5.20 -43.94 -0.55
CA GLY A 114 -5.20 -43.09 0.65
C GLY A 114 -5.35 -43.85 1.98
N ALA A 115 -5.34 -45.18 1.97
CA ALA A 115 -5.39 -45.97 3.21
C ALA A 115 -4.07 -45.91 3.99
N LYS A 116 -4.14 -46.00 5.32
CA LYS A 116 -2.94 -46.03 6.18
C LYS A 116 -2.04 -47.21 5.79
N ALA A 117 -0.79 -46.91 5.46
CA ALA A 117 0.25 -47.86 5.09
C ALA A 117 1.23 -48.01 6.27
N GLU A 118 1.26 -49.19 6.87
CA GLU A 118 2.30 -49.55 7.84
C GLU A 118 3.58 -49.95 7.09
N LYS A 119 4.75 -49.56 7.61
CA LYS A 119 6.05 -49.67 6.92
C LYS A 119 6.49 -51.11 6.62
N ASP A 120 5.90 -52.08 7.31
CA ASP A 120 6.33 -53.48 7.22
C ASP A 120 5.57 -54.29 6.15
N TYR A 121 4.64 -53.68 5.41
CA TYR A 121 3.90 -54.35 4.35
C TYR A 121 4.42 -54.03 2.96
N ALA A 122 4.77 -55.07 2.21
CA ALA A 122 5.10 -54.95 0.78
C ALA A 122 3.90 -54.58 -0.10
N PHE A 123 2.67 -54.75 0.40
CA PHE A 123 1.42 -54.46 -0.32
C PHE A 123 0.40 -53.77 0.59
N CYS A 124 -0.37 -52.83 0.04
CA CYS A 124 -1.43 -52.14 0.75
C CYS A 124 -2.59 -53.09 1.07
N ARG A 125 -2.94 -53.21 2.36
CA ARG A 125 -4.04 -54.07 2.83
C ARG A 125 -5.43 -53.67 2.33
N SER A 126 -5.61 -52.42 1.87
CA SER A 126 -6.92 -51.94 1.37
C SER A 126 -7.10 -52.09 -0.13
N CYS A 127 -6.03 -52.04 -0.94
CA CYS A 127 -6.16 -52.06 -2.40
C CYS A 127 -5.28 -53.11 -3.12
N GLY A 128 -4.43 -53.84 -2.39
CA GLY A 128 -3.58 -54.91 -2.93
C GLY A 128 -2.42 -54.45 -3.81
N LYS A 129 -2.23 -53.14 -4.01
CA LYS A 129 -1.09 -52.58 -4.77
C LYS A 129 0.17 -52.55 -3.91
N LYS A 130 1.32 -52.72 -4.57
CA LYS A 130 2.64 -52.68 -3.93
C LYS A 130 2.91 -51.28 -3.34
N LEU A 131 3.39 -51.23 -2.10
CA LEU A 131 3.79 -50.00 -1.40
C LEU A 131 5.24 -49.63 -1.68
#